data_AF-A0A7S1ZCB5-F1
#
_entry.id   AF-A0A7S1ZCB5-F1
#
_cell.length_a   1.000
_cell.length_b   1.000
_cell.length_c   1.000
_cell.angle_alpha   90.00
_cell.angle_beta   90.00
_cell.angle_gamma   90.00
#
_symmetry.space_group_name_H-M   'P 1'
#
loop_
_entity.id
_entity.type
_entity.pdbx_description
1 polymer ?
#
loop_
_entity_poly.entity_id
_entity_poly.type
_entity_poly.pdbx_seq_one_letter_code
_entity_poly.pdbx_strand_id
1 'polypeptide(L)'
;MARPSVIALGALLALLSAPHPSSAFNPFKSLAPPSSLETSAAVLSPKSKSPMFEYLKFDGTKPTFDVLSKTRDYVEKASWDIDESIYDEDYVLRGPVIGPIGRTDLKGSQTGLGLREAFPDITRSSFGYTVDPENPYRCFYFQRWRATHTGDMDAYGDIYPATGAEMETPVSVFSVVWTPEGKIIYEQVGAVVDRLEGNTQGKAAVFGLLHTAGLKLDANPGDAVFATIQRIGHALGGRGRSWSREDDIPEWWVSKSRGADGTEQW
;
A
#
# COMPACT_ATOMS: atom_id res chain seq x y z
N MET A 1 -2.28 -34.52 28.53
CA MET A 1 -3.04 -33.28 28.33
C MET A 1 -3.07 -32.99 26.85
N ALA A 2 -4.22 -33.22 26.21
CA ALA A 2 -4.41 -33.01 24.78
C ALA A 2 -4.61 -31.51 24.50
N ARG A 3 -3.87 -30.98 23.53
CA ARG A 3 -4.02 -29.61 23.01
C ARG A 3 -5.16 -29.59 21.99
N PRO A 4 -6.08 -28.63 22.03
CA PRO A 4 -7.15 -28.58 21.04
C PRO A 4 -6.60 -28.09 19.68
N SER A 5 -6.77 -28.92 18.66
CA SER A 5 -6.57 -28.59 17.24
C SER A 5 -7.85 -27.97 16.68
N VAL A 6 -7.83 -26.74 16.17
CA VAL A 6 -8.95 -26.11 15.43
C VAL A 6 -8.33 -25.04 14.50
N ILE A 7 -8.16 -25.26 13.19
CA ILE A 7 -9.19 -25.18 12.14
C ILE A 7 -10.16 -24.00 12.39
N ALA A 8 -9.65 -22.78 12.49
CA ALA A 8 -10.51 -21.60 12.76
C ALA A 8 -10.41 -20.48 11.71
N LEU A 9 -9.46 -20.52 10.76
CA LEU A 9 -9.40 -19.53 9.67
C LEU A 9 -9.85 -20.08 8.32
N GLY A 10 -9.75 -21.40 8.10
CA GLY A 10 -10.20 -22.05 6.87
C GLY A 10 -11.71 -22.27 6.76
N ALA A 11 -12.46 -22.21 7.87
CA ALA A 11 -13.90 -22.50 7.89
C ALA A 11 -14.79 -21.29 7.59
N LEU A 12 -14.26 -20.06 7.65
CA LEU A 12 -15.04 -18.85 7.36
C LEU A 12 -15.07 -18.52 5.85
N LEU A 13 -14.18 -19.13 5.04
CA LEU A 13 -14.10 -18.92 3.59
C LEU A 13 -14.98 -19.88 2.74
N ALA A 14 -15.64 -20.88 3.35
CA ALA A 14 -16.31 -21.96 2.61
C ALA A 14 -17.84 -21.82 2.45
N LEU A 15 -18.46 -20.69 2.80
CA LEU A 15 -19.93 -20.57 2.88
C LEU A 15 -20.59 -19.54 1.94
N LEU A 16 -19.87 -18.93 0.99
CA LEU A 16 -20.48 -18.00 0.04
C LEU A 16 -19.98 -18.26 -1.39
N SER A 17 -20.40 -19.38 -1.96
CA SER A 17 -20.28 -19.66 -3.39
C SER A 17 -21.67 -19.92 -3.96
N ALA A 18 -22.32 -18.86 -4.47
CA ALA A 18 -23.49 -18.98 -5.33
C ALA A 18 -23.22 -18.21 -6.63
N PRO A 19 -23.48 -18.80 -7.81
CA PRO A 19 -23.20 -18.18 -9.10
C PRO A 19 -24.23 -17.09 -9.40
N HIS A 20 -23.78 -15.97 -9.99
CA HIS A 20 -24.67 -14.98 -10.59
C HIS A 20 -24.70 -15.15 -12.12
N PRO A 21 -25.89 -15.07 -12.75
CA PRO A 21 -26.04 -15.29 -14.17
C PRO A 21 -25.63 -14.06 -15.00
N SER A 22 -25.08 -14.37 -16.16
CA SER A 22 -24.79 -13.46 -17.26
C SER A 22 -26.03 -12.77 -17.82
N SER A 23 -25.93 -11.47 -18.11
CA SER A 23 -26.72 -10.87 -19.18
C SER A 23 -25.91 -9.81 -19.91
N ALA A 24 -25.63 -10.07 -21.18
CA ALA A 24 -25.10 -9.13 -22.14
C ALA A 24 -26.22 -8.23 -22.69
N PHE A 25 -25.93 -6.94 -22.90
CA PHE A 25 -26.40 -6.23 -24.09
C PHE A 25 -25.58 -4.94 -24.30
N ASN A 26 -25.24 -4.69 -25.55
CA ASN A 26 -24.43 -3.59 -26.08
C ASN A 26 -25.20 -3.06 -27.32
N PRO A 27 -24.74 -2.02 -28.02
CA PRO A 27 -24.82 -0.58 -27.76
C PRO A 27 -25.68 0.14 -28.83
N PHE A 28 -25.53 1.47 -28.94
CA PHE A 28 -26.06 2.41 -29.95
C PHE A 28 -27.35 3.17 -29.59
N LYS A 29 -27.15 4.42 -29.16
CA LYS A 29 -27.90 5.56 -29.71
C LYS A 29 -26.95 6.72 -29.98
N SER A 30 -26.82 7.00 -31.27
CA SER A 30 -26.19 8.19 -31.87
C SER A 30 -27.00 9.44 -31.54
N LEU A 31 -26.32 10.52 -31.14
CA LEU A 31 -26.82 11.88 -31.31
C LEU A 31 -25.65 12.80 -31.71
N ALA A 32 -25.84 13.48 -32.85
CA ALA A 32 -24.95 14.47 -33.44
C ALA A 32 -25.04 15.82 -32.69
N PRO A 33 -24.11 16.78 -32.93
CA PRO A 33 -23.72 17.80 -31.97
C PRO A 33 -24.47 19.13 -32.16
N PRO A 34 -24.45 20.03 -31.16
CA PRO A 34 -24.57 21.45 -31.41
C PRO A 34 -23.23 22.18 -31.24
N SER A 35 -22.97 23.04 -32.22
CA SER A 35 -21.96 24.09 -32.22
C SER A 35 -22.22 25.13 -31.14
N SER A 36 -21.18 25.63 -30.49
CA SER A 36 -20.75 27.04 -30.56
C SER A 36 -19.68 27.32 -29.50
N LEU A 37 -18.74 28.17 -29.89
CA LEU A 37 -17.63 28.65 -29.08
C LEU A 37 -18.16 29.60 -28.00
N GLU A 38 -18.06 29.20 -26.75
CA GLU A 38 -17.98 30.14 -25.63
C GLU A 38 -16.64 29.94 -24.93
N THR A 39 -15.83 30.99 -24.97
CA THR A 39 -14.60 31.11 -24.20
C THR A 39 -14.98 31.18 -22.73
N SER A 40 -15.18 30.01 -22.11
CA SER A 40 -15.36 29.88 -20.68
C SER A 40 -14.06 30.29 -20.01
N ALA A 41 -14.05 31.51 -19.48
CA ALA A 41 -13.06 31.93 -18.51
C ALA A 41 -12.99 30.83 -17.44
N ALA A 42 -11.80 30.25 -17.25
CA ALA A 42 -11.58 29.18 -16.30
C ALA A 42 -12.11 29.63 -14.93
N VAL A 43 -13.30 29.15 -14.58
CA VAL A 43 -13.76 29.11 -13.21
C VAL A 43 -12.75 28.21 -12.54
N LEU A 44 -11.80 28.83 -11.83
CA LEU A 44 -10.92 28.15 -10.90
C LEU A 44 -11.84 27.39 -9.96
N SER A 45 -11.98 26.09 -10.22
CA SER A 45 -12.54 25.14 -9.28
C SER A 45 -11.91 25.45 -7.92
N PRO A 46 -12.69 25.68 -6.86
CA PRO A 46 -12.12 25.81 -5.53
C PRO A 46 -11.36 24.51 -5.29
N LYS A 47 -10.01 24.60 -5.27
CA LYS A 47 -9.13 23.46 -5.04
C LYS A 47 -9.72 22.64 -3.90
N SER A 48 -10.06 21.39 -4.21
CA SER A 48 -10.50 20.41 -3.21
C SER A 48 -9.53 20.52 -2.04
N LYS A 49 -10.03 20.94 -0.87
CA LYS A 49 -9.23 21.01 0.34
C LYS A 49 -8.86 19.57 0.69
N SER A 50 -7.72 19.10 0.20
CA SER A 50 -7.05 17.92 0.76
C SER A 50 -6.02 18.44 1.76
N PRO A 51 -6.44 18.82 2.98
CA PRO A 51 -5.57 19.52 3.94
C PRO A 51 -4.31 18.71 4.29
N MET A 52 -4.38 17.37 4.22
CA MET A 52 -3.25 16.49 4.51
C MET A 52 -2.04 16.77 3.61
N PHE A 53 -2.21 16.85 2.29
CA PHE A 53 -1.07 17.07 1.38
C PHE A 53 -0.64 18.53 1.32
N GLU A 54 -1.48 19.48 1.77
CA GLU A 54 -1.06 20.86 1.98
C GLU A 54 -0.15 20.98 3.22
N TYR A 55 -0.45 20.25 4.30
CA TYR A 55 0.43 20.18 5.48
C TYR A 55 1.84 19.69 5.09
N LEU A 56 1.90 18.67 4.23
CA LEU A 56 3.15 18.07 3.74
C LEU A 56 3.94 18.96 2.77
N LYS A 57 3.53 20.22 2.53
CA LYS A 57 4.29 21.22 1.77
C LYS A 57 5.06 22.19 2.67
N PHE A 58 4.92 22.08 3.99
CA PHE A 58 5.66 22.85 4.99
C PHE A 58 5.62 24.36 4.70
N ASP A 59 4.41 24.92 4.61
CA ASP A 59 4.18 26.34 4.32
C ASP A 59 4.84 26.86 3.03
N GLY A 60 5.11 25.95 2.08
CA GLY A 60 5.73 26.29 0.79
C GLY A 60 7.23 26.56 0.87
N THR A 61 7.91 26.12 1.94
CA THR A 61 9.37 26.14 1.98
C THR A 61 9.97 25.26 0.88
N LYS A 62 11.29 25.42 0.66
CA LYS A 62 12.03 24.61 -0.30
C LYS A 62 13.02 23.70 0.43
N PRO A 63 13.20 22.45 -0.02
CA PRO A 63 14.22 21.57 0.51
C PRO A 63 15.61 22.21 0.45
N THR A 64 16.40 22.03 1.51
CA THR A 64 17.83 22.41 1.56
C THR A 64 18.74 21.32 0.99
N PHE A 65 18.17 20.22 0.52
CA PHE A 65 18.83 19.05 -0.04
C PHE A 65 18.20 18.65 -1.38
N ASP A 66 18.92 17.88 -2.18
CA ASP A 66 18.38 17.29 -3.40
C ASP A 66 17.47 16.09 -3.05
N VAL A 67 16.16 16.32 -3.14
CA VAL A 67 15.11 15.32 -2.87
C VAL A 67 15.21 14.12 -3.79
N LEU A 68 15.56 14.32 -5.07
CA LEU A 68 15.67 13.23 -6.04
C LEU A 68 16.83 12.31 -5.68
N SER A 69 18.02 12.89 -5.49
CA SER A 69 19.23 12.14 -5.13
C SER A 69 19.07 11.44 -3.78
N LYS A 70 18.53 12.14 -2.77
CA LYS A 70 18.27 11.56 -1.43
C LYS A 70 17.26 10.40 -1.47
N THR A 71 16.23 10.50 -2.32
CA THR A 71 15.25 9.41 -2.51
C THR A 71 15.87 8.19 -3.16
N ARG A 72 16.71 8.36 -4.20
CA ARG A 72 17.43 7.24 -4.81
C ARG A 72 18.34 6.56 -3.81
N ASP A 73 19.13 7.33 -3.07
CA ASP A 73 20.01 6.83 -2.02
C ASP A 73 19.25 5.99 -0.98
N TYR A 74 18.09 6.50 -0.51
CA TYR A 74 17.23 5.77 0.42
C TYR A 74 16.72 4.45 -0.18
N VAL A 75 16.17 4.50 -1.39
CA VAL A 75 15.54 3.33 -2.03
C VAL A 75 16.57 2.26 -2.40
N GLU A 76 17.77 2.65 -2.87
CA GLU A 76 18.85 1.73 -3.24
C GLU A 76 19.51 1.09 -2.01
N LYS A 77 19.60 1.83 -0.90
CA LYS A 77 20.12 1.31 0.38
C LYS A 77 19.05 0.60 1.21
N ALA A 78 17.78 0.70 0.84
CA ALA A 78 16.71 0.03 1.54
C ALA A 78 17.03 -1.47 1.61
N SER A 79 17.03 -2.01 2.82
CA SER A 79 17.27 -3.42 3.11
C SER A 79 16.26 -3.89 4.15
N TRP A 80 16.46 -5.06 4.74
CA TRP A 80 15.68 -5.49 5.91
C TRP A 80 16.06 -4.70 7.17
N ASP A 81 17.27 -4.13 7.21
CA ASP A 81 17.87 -3.47 8.37
C ASP A 81 18.05 -1.97 8.05
N ILE A 82 16.93 -1.25 7.93
CA ILE A 82 16.94 0.21 7.69
C ILE A 82 17.27 0.93 9.00
N ASP A 83 18.09 1.98 8.89
CA ASP A 83 18.33 2.92 9.98
C ASP A 83 17.05 3.69 10.31
N GLU A 84 16.44 3.38 11.45
CA GLU A 84 15.16 3.95 11.89
C GLU A 84 15.24 5.47 12.14
N SER A 85 16.44 6.05 12.29
CA SER A 85 16.60 7.50 12.48
C SER A 85 16.25 8.33 11.25
N ILE A 86 16.07 7.69 10.09
CA ILE A 86 15.64 8.34 8.85
C ILE A 86 14.15 8.72 8.87
N TYR A 87 13.34 8.08 9.72
CA TYR A 87 11.90 8.32 9.78
C TYR A 87 11.58 9.45 10.77
N ASP A 88 10.58 10.25 10.40
CA ASP A 88 10.00 11.24 11.30
C ASP A 88 9.15 10.56 12.40
N GLU A 89 8.96 11.23 13.53
CA GLU A 89 8.14 10.68 14.62
C GLU A 89 6.66 10.57 14.23
N ASP A 90 6.19 11.50 13.38
CA ASP A 90 4.85 11.52 12.82
C ASP A 90 4.76 10.78 11.48
N TYR A 91 5.63 9.79 11.24
CA TYR A 91 5.65 9.01 10.01
C TYR A 91 4.34 8.25 9.78
N VAL A 92 3.85 8.25 8.53
CA VAL A 92 2.73 7.40 8.09
C VAL A 92 3.02 6.72 6.75
N LEU A 93 2.66 5.43 6.66
CA LEU A 93 2.57 4.71 5.39
C LEU A 93 1.11 4.49 4.98
N ARG A 94 0.84 4.62 3.67
CA ARG A 94 -0.43 4.23 3.04
C ARG A 94 -0.20 3.42 1.77
N GLY A 95 -0.75 2.21 1.75
CA GLY A 95 -0.93 1.41 0.53
C GLY A 95 -2.42 1.28 0.19
N PRO A 96 -2.77 0.57 -0.91
CA PRO A 96 -4.16 0.41 -1.33
C PRO A 96 -5.07 -0.20 -0.25
N VAL A 97 -4.52 -1.09 0.58
CA VAL A 97 -5.27 -1.85 1.59
C VAL A 97 -4.63 -1.83 2.98
N ILE A 98 -3.56 -1.05 3.15
CA ILE A 98 -2.81 -0.87 4.40
C ILE A 98 -2.72 0.62 4.70
N GLY A 99 -2.80 0.96 5.97
CA GLY A 99 -2.60 2.30 6.48
C GLY A 99 -3.91 3.04 6.80
N PRO A 100 -3.81 4.23 7.42
CA PRO A 100 -2.57 4.85 7.92
C PRO A 100 -1.87 3.99 8.96
N ILE A 101 -0.58 3.75 8.78
CA ILE A 101 0.22 2.95 9.72
C ILE A 101 1.51 3.68 10.07
N GLY A 102 1.72 3.89 11.36
CA GLY A 102 2.93 4.50 11.91
C GLY A 102 4.12 3.53 11.88
N ARG A 103 5.32 4.06 12.13
CA ARG A 103 6.56 3.30 11.92
C ARG A 103 6.69 2.08 12.84
N THR A 104 6.32 2.23 14.11
CA THR A 104 6.35 1.16 15.12
C THR A 104 5.46 -0.01 14.72
N ASP A 105 4.20 0.27 14.35
CA ASP A 105 3.24 -0.76 13.95
C ASP A 105 3.64 -1.41 12.62
N LEU A 106 4.13 -0.63 11.66
CA LEU A 106 4.60 -1.14 10.37
C LEU A 106 5.76 -2.13 10.55
N LYS A 107 6.76 -1.77 11.36
CA LYS A 107 7.89 -2.65 11.67
C LYS A 107 7.43 -3.94 12.34
N GLY A 108 6.57 -3.83 13.36
CA GLY A 108 6.00 -4.99 14.04
C GLY A 108 5.25 -5.92 13.08
N SER A 109 4.44 -5.34 12.18
CA SER A 109 3.72 -6.08 11.15
C SER A 109 4.63 -6.79 10.15
N GLN A 110 5.74 -6.16 9.74
CA GLN A 110 6.69 -6.77 8.80
C GLN A 110 7.51 -7.89 9.44
N THR A 111 7.98 -7.69 10.68
CA THR A 111 8.73 -8.71 11.42
C THR A 111 7.88 -9.96 11.67
N GLY A 112 6.60 -9.81 11.99
CA GLY A 112 5.72 -10.94 12.27
C GLY A 112 5.30 -11.78 11.06
N LEU A 113 5.69 -11.39 9.84
CA LEU A 113 5.35 -12.09 8.60
C LEU A 113 6.45 -13.05 8.09
N GLY A 114 7.62 -13.11 8.73
CA GLY A 114 8.70 -14.05 8.34
C GLY A 114 9.20 -13.88 6.90
N LEU A 115 9.05 -12.68 6.32
CA LEU A 115 9.31 -12.45 4.89
C LEU A 115 10.80 -12.52 4.54
N ARG A 116 11.68 -12.17 5.49
CA ARG A 116 13.14 -12.15 5.29
C ARG A 116 13.66 -13.57 5.05
N GLU A 117 13.18 -14.52 5.85
CA GLU A 117 13.55 -15.93 5.77
C GLU A 117 12.90 -16.60 4.56
N ALA A 118 11.65 -16.27 4.27
CA ALA A 118 10.89 -16.85 3.16
C ALA A 118 11.40 -16.43 1.77
N PHE A 119 11.88 -15.17 1.64
CA PHE A 119 12.28 -14.55 0.38
C PHE A 119 13.66 -13.87 0.49
N PRO A 120 14.74 -14.66 0.69
CA PRO A 120 16.09 -14.12 0.93
C PRO A 120 16.69 -13.42 -0.30
N ASP A 121 16.19 -13.72 -1.50
CA ASP A 121 16.64 -13.21 -2.79
C ASP A 121 15.78 -12.04 -3.32
N ILE A 122 14.99 -11.41 -2.45
CA ILE A 122 14.13 -10.30 -2.87
C ILE A 122 14.94 -9.16 -3.51
N THR A 123 14.51 -8.76 -4.70
CA THR A 123 15.04 -7.61 -5.43
C THR A 123 13.93 -6.59 -5.67
N ARG A 124 14.27 -5.31 -5.53
CA ARG A 124 13.35 -4.17 -5.70
C ARG A 124 13.90 -3.26 -6.78
N SER A 125 13.57 -3.54 -8.03
CA SER A 125 14.04 -2.73 -9.15
C SER A 125 13.24 -1.44 -9.21
N SER A 126 13.89 -0.32 -8.89
CA SER A 126 13.29 1.02 -8.91
C SER A 126 13.70 1.83 -10.15
N PHE A 127 12.78 2.61 -10.71
CA PHE A 127 13.04 3.45 -11.89
C PHE A 127 12.06 4.62 -11.99
N GLY A 128 12.31 5.54 -12.93
CA GLY A 128 11.38 6.63 -13.26
C GLY A 128 11.17 7.64 -12.12
N TYR A 129 12.21 7.92 -11.35
CA TYR A 129 12.16 8.90 -10.26
C TYR A 129 11.86 10.31 -10.76
N THR A 130 10.91 10.99 -10.11
CA THR A 130 10.56 12.38 -10.39
C THR A 130 10.16 13.10 -9.10
N VAL A 131 10.54 14.37 -8.97
CA VAL A 131 10.02 15.24 -7.90
C VAL A 131 8.62 15.70 -8.29
N ASP A 132 7.72 15.79 -7.31
CA ASP A 132 6.38 16.34 -7.50
C ASP A 132 6.48 17.87 -7.74
N PRO A 133 5.98 18.38 -8.88
CA PRO A 133 5.98 19.82 -9.14
C PRO A 133 5.16 20.65 -8.14
N GLU A 134 4.16 20.06 -7.48
CA GLU A 134 3.30 20.74 -6.51
C GLU A 134 3.76 20.57 -5.06
N ASN A 135 4.63 19.58 -4.78
CA ASN A 135 5.24 19.39 -3.48
C ASN A 135 6.76 19.10 -3.65
N PRO A 136 7.64 20.10 -3.49
CA PRO A 136 9.06 19.93 -3.76
C PRO A 136 9.76 18.95 -2.82
N TYR A 137 9.12 18.55 -1.72
CA TYR A 137 9.61 17.54 -0.78
C TYR A 137 9.22 16.11 -1.14
N ARG A 138 8.38 15.92 -2.16
CA ARG A 138 7.89 14.61 -2.57
C ARG A 138 8.62 14.10 -3.80
N CYS A 139 9.00 12.83 -3.78
CA CYS A 139 9.50 12.12 -4.95
C CYS A 139 8.63 10.89 -5.25
N PHE A 140 8.16 10.78 -6.49
CA PHE A 140 7.54 9.58 -7.03
C PHE A 140 8.57 8.70 -7.72
N TYR A 141 8.37 7.40 -7.68
CA TYR A 141 9.14 6.42 -8.43
C TYR A 141 8.33 5.16 -8.67
N PHE A 142 8.74 4.36 -9.64
CA PHE A 142 8.16 3.06 -9.93
C PHE A 142 9.03 1.96 -9.33
N GLN A 143 8.41 0.86 -8.89
CA GLN A 143 9.13 -0.36 -8.54
C GLN A 143 8.49 -1.59 -9.14
N ARG A 144 9.34 -2.59 -9.37
CA ARG A 144 8.96 -3.98 -9.64
C ARG A 144 9.76 -4.90 -8.71
N TRP A 145 9.07 -5.74 -7.95
CA TRP A 145 9.68 -6.66 -7.01
C TRP A 145 9.78 -8.05 -7.62
N ARG A 146 10.88 -8.73 -7.37
CA ARG A 146 11.08 -10.15 -7.69
C ARG A 146 11.69 -10.90 -6.53
N ALA A 147 11.31 -12.15 -6.33
CA ALA A 147 11.85 -13.01 -5.29
C ALA A 147 11.48 -14.47 -5.58
N THR A 148 12.04 -15.40 -4.82
CA THR A 148 11.70 -16.83 -4.85
C THR A 148 11.34 -17.31 -3.44
N HIS A 149 10.20 -17.99 -3.30
CA HIS A 149 9.78 -18.55 -2.01
C HIS A 149 10.60 -19.81 -1.67
N THR A 150 11.77 -19.60 -1.08
CA THR A 150 12.77 -20.66 -0.82
C THR A 150 12.85 -21.07 0.63
N GLY A 151 12.40 -20.22 1.56
CA GLY A 151 12.24 -20.56 2.98
C GLY A 151 10.77 -20.67 3.38
N ASP A 152 10.50 -21.35 4.49
CA ASP A 152 9.16 -21.38 5.08
C ASP A 152 8.80 -19.97 5.60
N MET A 153 7.59 -19.50 5.29
CA MET A 153 7.06 -18.25 5.81
C MET A 153 6.26 -18.50 7.09
N ASP A 154 6.72 -17.96 8.22
CA ASP A 154 5.96 -17.92 9.47
C ASP A 154 5.17 -16.61 9.56
N ALA A 155 3.88 -16.67 9.26
CA ALA A 155 2.98 -15.54 9.40
C ALA A 155 2.17 -15.68 10.70
N TYR A 156 2.69 -15.13 11.80
CA TYR A 156 2.04 -15.15 13.11
C TYR A 156 1.72 -16.55 13.67
N GLY A 157 2.62 -17.51 13.44
CA GLY A 157 2.51 -18.91 13.85
C GLY A 157 1.87 -19.82 12.80
N ASP A 158 1.32 -19.26 11.72
CA ASP A 158 0.80 -20.01 10.59
C ASP A 158 1.96 -20.23 9.58
N ILE A 159 2.44 -21.47 9.47
CA ILE A 159 3.58 -21.84 8.61
C ILE A 159 3.11 -22.12 7.18
N TYR A 160 3.70 -21.42 6.22
CA TYR A 160 3.54 -21.65 4.79
C TYR A 160 4.85 -22.25 4.25
N PRO A 161 4.88 -23.54 3.89
CA PRO A 161 6.10 -24.20 3.45
C PRO A 161 6.67 -23.59 2.17
N ALA A 162 8.00 -23.56 2.04
CA ALA A 162 8.68 -23.13 0.83
C ALA A 162 8.11 -23.83 -0.41
N THR A 163 7.70 -23.05 -1.41
CA THR A 163 7.05 -23.57 -2.62
C THR A 163 8.01 -23.63 -3.81
N GLY A 164 9.15 -22.93 -3.74
CA GLY A 164 10.03 -22.70 -4.89
C GLY A 164 9.42 -21.79 -5.96
N ALA A 165 8.26 -21.18 -5.70
CA ALA A 165 7.59 -20.32 -6.65
C ALA A 165 8.31 -18.97 -6.79
N GLU A 166 8.50 -18.54 -8.03
CA GLU A 166 9.01 -17.21 -8.35
C GLU A 166 7.89 -16.17 -8.25
N MET A 167 8.23 -15.01 -7.72
CA MET A 167 7.38 -13.83 -7.67
C MET A 167 7.88 -12.80 -8.67
N GLU A 168 6.96 -12.24 -9.44
CA GLU A 168 7.12 -10.98 -10.16
C GLU A 168 5.86 -10.12 -9.95
N THR A 169 6.04 -8.98 -9.29
CA THR A 169 4.93 -8.04 -9.10
C THR A 169 4.68 -7.25 -10.39
N PRO A 170 3.45 -6.73 -10.61
CA PRO A 170 3.27 -5.64 -11.57
C PRO A 170 4.11 -4.42 -11.19
N VAL A 171 4.31 -3.50 -12.14
CA VAL A 171 4.83 -2.17 -11.82
C VAL A 171 3.87 -1.46 -10.88
N SER A 172 4.41 -0.87 -9.83
CA SER A 172 3.65 -0.04 -8.90
C SER A 172 4.35 1.28 -8.64
N VAL A 173 3.54 2.31 -8.41
CA VAL A 173 3.97 3.64 -7.98
C VAL A 173 4.18 3.65 -6.48
N PHE A 174 5.28 4.28 -6.11
CA PHE A 174 5.65 4.61 -4.75
C PHE A 174 5.93 6.11 -4.68
N SER A 175 5.82 6.68 -3.49
CA SER A 175 6.33 8.02 -3.23
C SER A 175 6.82 8.17 -1.81
N VAL A 176 7.84 9.00 -1.62
CA VAL A 176 8.37 9.43 -0.33
C VAL A 176 8.17 10.94 -0.21
N VAL A 177 7.74 11.41 0.96
CA VAL A 177 7.77 12.83 1.34
C VAL A 177 8.78 13.03 2.46
N TRP A 178 9.68 13.99 2.25
CA TRP A 178 10.70 14.36 3.21
C TRP A 178 10.28 15.58 4.03
N THR A 179 10.68 15.66 5.30
CA THR A 179 10.59 16.89 6.09
C THR A 179 11.69 17.89 5.71
N PRO A 180 11.60 19.18 6.10
CA PRO A 180 12.68 20.14 5.95
C PRO A 180 14.02 19.68 6.58
N GLU A 181 13.96 18.86 7.63
CA GLU A 181 15.10 18.26 8.32
C GLU A 181 15.66 17.05 7.57
N GLY A 182 14.99 16.60 6.50
CA GLY A 182 15.42 15.49 5.68
C GLY A 182 15.10 14.12 6.29
N LYS A 183 14.04 14.01 7.09
CA LYS A 183 13.44 12.75 7.54
C LYS A 183 12.25 12.35 6.66
N ILE A 184 11.88 11.08 6.63
CA ILE A 184 10.71 10.60 5.89
C ILE A 184 9.48 10.72 6.79
N ILE A 185 8.48 11.50 6.38
CA ILE A 185 7.20 11.66 7.11
C ILE A 185 6.05 10.90 6.45
N TYR A 186 6.11 10.65 5.15
CA TYR A 186 5.05 9.92 4.45
C TYR A 186 5.59 9.02 3.35
N GLU A 187 5.05 7.79 3.30
CA GLU A 187 5.25 6.87 2.19
C GLU A 187 3.92 6.38 1.61
N GLN A 188 3.79 6.50 0.29
CA GLN A 188 2.79 5.76 -0.46
C GLN A 188 3.45 4.56 -1.11
N VAL A 189 2.86 3.38 -0.99
CA VAL A 189 3.43 2.13 -1.51
C VAL A 189 2.44 1.33 -2.36
N GLY A 190 2.95 0.60 -3.36
CA GLY A 190 2.23 -0.52 -3.97
C GLY A 190 0.97 -0.18 -4.78
N ALA A 191 0.80 1.07 -5.23
CA ALA A 191 -0.30 1.42 -6.14
C ALA A 191 0.04 0.90 -7.55
N VAL A 192 -0.66 -0.16 -7.97
CA VAL A 192 -0.37 -0.86 -9.24
C VAL A 192 -0.73 0.00 -10.45
N VAL A 193 0.19 0.08 -11.41
CA VAL A 193 -0.01 0.80 -12.69
C VAL A 193 -0.85 -0.04 -13.65
N ASP A 194 -0.46 -1.29 -13.87
CA ASP A 194 -1.23 -2.26 -14.65
C ASP A 194 -1.28 -3.60 -13.90
N ARG A 195 -2.50 -4.02 -13.53
CA ARG A 195 -2.73 -5.24 -12.74
C ARG A 195 -2.54 -6.54 -13.52
N LEU A 196 -2.43 -6.44 -14.85
CA LEU A 196 -2.24 -7.60 -15.73
C LEU A 196 -0.76 -7.99 -15.87
N GLU A 197 0.16 -7.15 -15.39
CA GLU A 197 1.59 -7.47 -15.38
C GLU A 197 1.97 -8.41 -14.23
N GLY A 198 3.05 -9.17 -14.44
CA GLY A 198 3.62 -10.08 -13.44
C GLY A 198 2.81 -11.36 -13.25
N ASN A 199 3.13 -12.10 -12.19
CA ASN A 199 2.53 -13.42 -11.91
C ASN A 199 1.79 -13.46 -10.55
N THR A 200 1.57 -12.30 -9.96
CA THR A 200 1.00 -12.11 -8.61
C THR A 200 -0.46 -11.68 -8.64
N GLN A 201 -1.15 -11.80 -9.78
CA GLN A 201 -2.56 -11.41 -9.95
C GLN A 201 -2.85 -9.97 -9.54
N GLY A 202 -1.96 -9.05 -9.91
CA GLY A 202 -2.10 -7.64 -9.58
C GLY A 202 -1.73 -7.28 -8.13
N LYS A 203 -1.10 -8.19 -7.36
CA LYS A 203 -0.62 -7.90 -6.00
C LYS A 203 0.82 -7.37 -6.03
N ALA A 204 1.04 -6.19 -5.45
CA ALA A 204 2.36 -5.56 -5.37
C ALA A 204 2.93 -5.59 -3.95
N ALA A 205 4.22 -5.23 -3.83
CA ALA A 205 4.95 -5.14 -2.57
C ALA A 205 4.78 -6.41 -1.72
N VAL A 206 4.53 -6.26 -0.42
CA VAL A 206 4.35 -7.38 0.53
C VAL A 206 3.22 -8.32 0.12
N PHE A 207 2.11 -7.82 -0.45
CA PHE A 207 1.00 -8.68 -0.86
C PHE A 207 1.35 -9.61 -2.03
N GLY A 208 2.31 -9.23 -2.87
CA GLY A 208 2.88 -10.13 -3.87
C GLY A 208 3.58 -11.32 -3.23
N LEU A 209 4.38 -11.07 -2.18
CA LEU A 209 5.10 -12.11 -1.44
C LEU A 209 4.13 -13.07 -0.76
N LEU A 210 3.13 -12.54 -0.05
CA LEU A 210 2.11 -13.36 0.62
C LEU A 210 1.35 -14.24 -0.39
N HIS A 211 1.00 -13.68 -1.55
CA HIS A 211 0.34 -14.43 -2.62
C HIS A 211 1.23 -15.59 -3.12
N THR A 212 2.50 -15.33 -3.39
CA THR A 212 3.47 -16.35 -3.84
C THR A 212 3.72 -17.44 -2.80
N ALA A 213 3.71 -17.09 -1.52
CA ALA A 213 3.82 -18.05 -0.41
C ALA A 213 2.55 -18.91 -0.20
N GLY A 214 1.45 -18.59 -0.90
CA GLY A 214 0.18 -19.33 -0.80
C GLY A 214 -0.83 -18.70 0.16
N LEU A 215 -0.48 -17.62 0.85
CA LEU A 215 -1.43 -16.79 1.61
C LEU A 215 -2.21 -15.90 0.64
N LYS A 216 -3.19 -16.52 -0.04
CA LYS A 216 -4.05 -15.86 -1.02
C LYS A 216 -5.11 -15.03 -0.31
N LEU A 217 -4.82 -13.74 -0.17
CA LEU A 217 -5.75 -12.74 0.33
C LEU A 217 -6.40 -12.02 -0.85
N ASP A 218 -7.73 -12.00 -0.91
CA ASP A 218 -8.50 -11.14 -1.82
C ASP A 218 -8.52 -9.70 -1.29
N ALA A 219 -7.32 -9.13 -1.15
CA ALA A 219 -7.11 -7.80 -0.63
C ALA A 219 -7.22 -6.77 -1.75
N ASN A 220 -8.41 -6.19 -1.91
CA ASN A 220 -8.66 -5.08 -2.84
C ASN A 220 -9.26 -3.89 -2.07
N PRO A 221 -8.98 -2.64 -2.48
CA PRO A 221 -9.68 -1.49 -1.94
C PRO A 221 -11.20 -1.65 -2.13
N GLY A 222 -11.96 -1.45 -1.06
CA GLY A 222 -13.41 -1.60 -1.01
C GLY A 222 -13.91 -3.02 -0.78
N ASP A 223 -13.03 -4.03 -0.64
CA ASP A 223 -13.47 -5.39 -0.34
C ASP A 223 -14.02 -5.48 1.09
N ALA A 224 -15.34 -5.67 1.21
CA ALA A 224 -16.02 -5.64 2.50
C ALA A 224 -15.61 -6.79 3.42
N VAL A 225 -15.26 -7.97 2.87
CA VAL A 225 -14.86 -9.13 3.66
C VAL A 225 -13.48 -8.88 4.24
N PHE A 226 -12.53 -8.48 3.41
CA PHE A 226 -11.18 -8.17 3.84
C PHE A 226 -11.16 -7.00 4.83
N ALA A 227 -11.91 -5.94 4.55
CA ALA A 227 -12.03 -4.80 5.46
C ALA A 227 -12.67 -5.19 6.82
N THR A 228 -13.57 -6.18 6.84
CA THR A 228 -14.14 -6.73 8.09
C THR A 228 -13.10 -7.56 8.85
N ILE A 229 -12.34 -8.42 8.16
CA ILE A 229 -11.26 -9.22 8.75
C ILE A 229 -10.23 -8.30 9.41
N GLN A 230 -9.82 -7.23 8.72
CA GLN A 230 -8.84 -6.29 9.27
C GLN A 230 -9.38 -5.57 10.51
N ARG A 231 -10.68 -5.21 10.56
CA ARG A 231 -11.30 -4.58 11.75
C ARG A 231 -11.36 -5.53 12.94
N ILE A 232 -11.73 -6.80 12.71
CA ILE A 232 -11.72 -7.82 13.76
C ILE A 232 -10.29 -8.02 14.27
N GLY A 233 -9.31 -8.14 13.37
CA GLY A 233 -7.90 -8.26 13.73
C GLY A 233 -7.39 -7.05 14.53
N HIS A 234 -7.77 -5.84 14.12
CA HIS A 234 -7.43 -4.61 14.83
C HIS A 234 -8.05 -4.57 16.24
N ALA A 235 -9.31 -4.97 16.39
CA ALA A 235 -10.00 -4.99 17.69
C ALA A 235 -9.46 -6.06 18.65
N LEU A 236 -9.15 -7.26 18.14
CA LEU A 236 -8.62 -8.36 18.96
C LEU A 236 -7.15 -8.16 19.34
N GLY A 237 -6.39 -7.42 18.54
CA GLY A 237 -4.96 -7.22 18.73
C GLY A 237 -4.12 -8.50 18.55
N GLY A 238 -2.81 -8.41 18.84
CA GLY A 238 -1.93 -9.58 18.96
C GLY A 238 -1.38 -10.19 17.66
N ARG A 239 -1.95 -9.88 16.49
CA ARG A 239 -1.36 -10.15 15.17
C ARG A 239 -1.10 -8.81 14.48
N GLY A 240 -0.20 -8.78 13.50
CA GLY A 240 0.21 -7.54 12.80
C GLY A 240 -0.96 -6.64 12.44
N ARG A 241 -0.71 -5.34 12.45
CA ARG A 241 -1.73 -4.33 12.18
C ARG A 241 -1.76 -3.93 10.72
N SER A 242 -2.98 -3.74 10.22
CA SER A 242 -3.22 -3.14 8.91
C SER A 242 -3.26 -1.61 8.95
N TRP A 243 -3.47 -1.01 10.12
CA TRP A 243 -3.37 0.43 10.40
C TRP A 243 -3.13 0.64 11.91
N SER A 244 -2.62 1.81 12.27
CA SER A 244 -2.27 2.16 13.65
C SER A 244 -3.48 2.49 14.52
N ARG A 245 -3.33 2.47 15.85
CA ARG A 245 -4.41 2.96 16.73
C ARG A 245 -4.62 4.45 16.47
N GLU A 246 -5.83 4.92 16.77
CA GLU A 246 -6.19 6.33 16.57
C GLU A 246 -5.27 7.28 17.33
N ASP A 247 -4.87 6.94 18.56
CA ASP A 247 -3.94 7.75 19.36
C ASP A 247 -2.50 7.76 18.82
N ASP A 248 -2.15 6.81 17.93
CA ASP A 248 -0.84 6.68 17.30
C ASP A 248 -0.82 7.28 15.87
N ILE A 249 -1.97 7.75 15.36
CA ILE A 249 -2.06 8.40 14.04
C ILE A 249 -1.84 9.90 14.24
N PRO A 250 -0.88 10.52 13.54
CA PRO A 250 -0.54 11.92 13.74
C PRO A 250 -1.66 12.85 13.27
N GLU A 251 -1.77 14.02 13.91
CA GLU A 251 -2.88 14.97 13.68
C GLU A 251 -2.96 15.48 12.24
N TRP A 252 -1.84 15.51 11.52
CA TRP A 252 -1.81 15.91 10.11
C TRP A 252 -2.53 14.91 9.19
N TRP A 253 -2.72 13.66 9.63
CA TRP A 253 -3.46 12.65 8.90
C TRP A 253 -4.97 12.84 9.11
N VAL A 254 -5.62 13.56 8.20
CA VAL A 254 -7.06 13.86 8.34
C VAL A 254 -8.00 12.78 7.78
N SER A 255 -7.49 11.81 7.00
CA SER A 255 -8.36 10.79 6.39
C SER A 255 -8.87 9.80 7.44
N LYS A 256 -10.16 9.50 7.40
CA LYS A 256 -10.83 8.49 8.22
C LYS A 256 -10.78 7.09 7.60
N SER A 257 -10.25 6.95 6.38
CA SER A 257 -10.08 5.67 5.71
C SER A 257 -9.12 4.77 6.50
N ARG A 258 -9.46 3.49 6.66
CA ARG A 258 -8.62 2.50 7.36
C ARG A 258 -8.46 1.23 6.52
N GLY A 259 -7.23 0.76 6.37
CA GLY A 259 -6.94 -0.50 5.69
C GLY A 259 -7.53 -0.55 4.28
N ALA A 260 -8.37 -1.53 4.00
CA ALA A 260 -8.98 -1.76 2.70
C ALA A 260 -10.27 -0.95 2.43
N ASP A 261 -10.54 0.11 3.19
CA ASP A 261 -11.68 0.97 2.88
C ASP A 261 -11.62 1.52 1.44
N GLY A 262 -12.75 1.46 0.74
CA GLY A 262 -12.82 1.68 -0.72
C GLY A 262 -12.84 3.14 -1.15
N THR A 263 -13.13 4.06 -0.23
CA THR A 263 -13.16 5.50 -0.50
C THR A 263 -12.48 6.27 0.63
N GLU A 264 -11.70 7.28 0.25
CA GLU A 264 -11.16 8.22 1.21
C GLU A 264 -12.29 9.07 1.79
N GLN A 265 -12.33 9.17 3.11
CA GLN A 265 -13.30 9.97 3.86
C GLN A 265 -12.53 11.09 4.55
N TRP A 266 -12.76 12.32 4.11
CA TRP A 266 -12.17 13.53 4.67
C TRP A 266 -13.07 14.13 5.76
#